data_AF-A0A4P7PQ69-F1
#
_entry.id   AF-A0A4P7PQ69-F1
#
_cell.length_a   1.000
_cell.length_b   1.000
_cell.length_c   1.000
_cell.angle_alpha   90.00
_cell.angle_beta   90.00
_cell.angle_gamma   90.00
#
_symmetry.space_group_name_H-M   'P 1'
#
loop_
_entity.id
_entity.type
_entity.pdbx_description
1 polymer ?
#
loop_
_entity_poly.entity_id
_entity_poly.type
_entity_poly.pdbx_seq_one_letter_code
_entity_poly.pdbx_strand_id
1 'polypeptide(L)'
;MPFEVKGAEPLSEKIAVRLTKDEKERLREDAELAGLSVSELVRRRYFGRPIVANIDMVMVRELRRIGGLLKHVHTSSKGAYSRDTAQALNELTRQLERLEQ
;
A
#
# COMPACT_ATOMS: atom_id res chain seq x y z
N MET A 1 -0.04 5.56 -13.67
CA MET A 1 -0.39 5.30 -15.09
C MET A 1 -1.43 4.17 -15.10
N PRO A 2 -2.57 4.28 -15.79
CA PRO A 2 -3.71 3.38 -15.55
C PRO A 2 -3.62 1.99 -16.21
N PHE A 3 -2.52 1.63 -16.87
CA PHE A 3 -2.41 0.33 -17.58
C PHE A 3 -1.08 -0.37 -17.32
N GLU A 4 -0.69 -0.50 -16.06
CA GLU A 4 0.43 -1.38 -15.70
C GLU A 4 -0.07 -2.83 -15.74
N VAL A 5 0.56 -3.66 -16.59
CA VAL A 5 0.25 -5.09 -16.70
C VAL A 5 0.69 -5.77 -15.41
N LYS A 6 -0.28 -6.18 -14.57
CA LYS A 6 -0.01 -6.88 -13.31
C LYS A 6 -0.03 -8.40 -13.54
N GLY A 7 1.08 -8.96 -14.05
CA GLY A 7 1.26 -10.40 -14.25
C GLY A 7 2.25 -10.73 -15.38
N ALA A 8 2.54 -12.02 -15.58
CA ALA A 8 3.36 -12.50 -16.68
C ALA A 8 2.70 -12.29 -18.06
N GLU A 9 1.36 -12.29 -18.09
CA GLU A 9 0.55 -12.12 -19.30
C GLU A 9 -0.57 -11.08 -19.08
N PRO A 10 -0.97 -10.35 -20.15
CA PRO A 10 -2.07 -9.40 -20.09
C PRO A 10 -3.44 -10.10 -19.92
N LEU A 11 -4.39 -9.39 -19.30
CA LEU A 11 -5.77 -9.88 -19.21
C LEU A 11 -6.45 -9.79 -20.59
N SER A 12 -6.92 -10.92 -21.13
CA SER A 12 -7.59 -10.99 -22.44
C SER A 12 -9.12 -11.10 -22.35
N GLU A 13 -9.65 -11.75 -21.31
CA GLU A 13 -11.07 -12.07 -21.18
C GLU A 13 -11.82 -11.14 -20.22
N LYS A 14 -13.14 -10.97 -20.45
CA LYS A 14 -14.03 -10.15 -19.61
C LYS A 14 -15.30 -10.89 -19.19
N ILE A 15 -15.78 -10.58 -18.00
CA ILE A 15 -17.09 -11.01 -17.50
C ILE A 15 -17.99 -9.80 -17.24
N ALA A 16 -19.31 -9.98 -17.40
CA ALA A 16 -20.31 -8.98 -17.05
C ALA A 16 -21.17 -9.50 -15.89
N VAL A 17 -21.20 -8.76 -14.78
CA VAL A 17 -21.97 -9.09 -13.58
C VAL A 17 -23.11 -8.10 -13.43
N ARG A 18 -24.34 -8.59 -13.26
CA ARG A 18 -25.50 -7.75 -12.95
C ARG A 18 -25.48 -7.37 -11.48
N LEU A 19 -25.62 -6.09 -11.18
CA LEU A 19 -25.64 -5.53 -9.84
C LEU A 19 -26.80 -4.55 -9.74
N THR A 20 -27.37 -4.43 -8.55
CA THR A 20 -28.18 -3.26 -8.18
C THR A 20 -27.30 -2.01 -8.18
N LYS A 21 -27.95 -0.83 -8.17
CA LYS A 21 -27.23 0.45 -8.11
C LYS A 21 -26.38 0.55 -6.84
N ASP A 22 -26.94 0.13 -5.70
CA ASP A 22 -26.29 0.24 -4.39
C ASP A 22 -25.11 -0.73 -4.26
N GLU A 23 -25.23 -1.96 -4.77
CA GLU A 23 -24.11 -2.90 -4.83
C GLU A 23 -22.96 -2.35 -5.67
N LYS A 24 -23.27 -1.72 -6.81
CA LYS A 24 -22.26 -1.11 -7.67
C LYS A 24 -21.55 0.05 -6.99
N GLU A 25 -22.27 0.84 -6.20
CA GLU A 25 -21.68 1.97 -5.48
C GLU A 25 -20.77 1.51 -4.35
N ARG A 26 -21.25 0.59 -3.51
CA ARG A 26 -20.43 -0.01 -2.44
C ARG A 26 -19.15 -0.64 -2.99
N LEU A 27 -19.23 -1.26 -4.17
CA LEU A 27 -18.06 -1.88 -4.82
C LEU A 27 -17.05 -0.84 -5.34
N ARG A 28 -17.49 0.38 -5.68
CA ARG A 28 -16.59 1.51 -5.99
C ARG A 28 -15.92 2.05 -4.74
N GLU A 29 -16.68 2.27 -3.67
CA GLU A 29 -16.17 2.76 -2.39
C GLU A 29 -15.10 1.81 -1.83
N ASP A 30 -15.39 0.50 -1.79
CA ASP A 30 -14.42 -0.52 -1.37
C ASP A 30 -13.14 -0.49 -2.21
N ALA A 31 -13.27 -0.25 -3.52
CA ALA A 31 -12.12 -0.21 -4.43
C ALA A 31 -11.27 1.04 -4.20
N GLU A 32 -11.92 2.18 -3.96
CA GLU A 32 -11.26 3.45 -3.63
C GLU A 32 -10.52 3.37 -2.29
N LEU A 33 -11.17 2.82 -1.26
CA LEU A 33 -10.57 2.56 0.05
C LEU A 33 -9.37 1.61 -0.06
N ALA A 34 -9.42 0.64 -0.97
CA ALA A 34 -8.31 -0.29 -1.24
C ALA A 34 -7.25 0.27 -2.21
N GLY A 35 -7.50 1.42 -2.86
CA GLY A 35 -6.60 1.96 -3.89
C GLY A 35 -6.47 1.05 -5.11
N LEU A 36 -7.51 0.26 -5.40
CA LEU A 36 -7.60 -0.67 -6.50
C LEU A 36 -8.63 -0.19 -7.53
N SER A 37 -8.54 -0.70 -8.76
CA SER A 37 -9.70 -0.61 -9.65
C SER A 37 -10.77 -1.60 -9.19
N VAL A 38 -12.04 -1.30 -9.51
CA VAL A 38 -13.18 -2.20 -9.28
C VAL A 38 -12.89 -3.63 -9.78
N SER A 39 -12.37 -3.77 -11.00
CA SER A 39 -12.05 -5.08 -11.57
C SER A 39 -10.94 -5.80 -10.82
N GLU A 40 -9.93 -5.08 -10.33
CA GLU A 40 -8.84 -5.67 -9.56
C GLU A 40 -9.31 -6.09 -8.16
N LEU A 41 -10.14 -5.28 -7.50
CA LEU A 41 -10.77 -5.65 -6.23
C LEU A 41 -11.55 -6.98 -6.36
N VAL A 42 -12.41 -7.09 -7.38
CA VAL A 42 -13.22 -8.29 -7.63
C VAL A 42 -12.34 -9.50 -7.92
N ARG A 43 -11.33 -9.36 -8.78
CA ARG A 43 -10.39 -10.45 -9.08
C ARG A 43 -9.65 -10.91 -7.83
N ARG A 44 -9.17 -9.98 -7.00
CA ARG A 44 -8.47 -10.34 -5.75
C ARG A 44 -9.38 -11.09 -4.79
N ARG A 45 -10.62 -10.61 -4.58
CA ARG A 45 -11.60 -11.32 -3.74
C ARG A 45 -11.89 -12.73 -4.28
N TYR A 46 -12.12 -12.87 -5.59
CA TYR A 46 -12.44 -14.16 -6.20
C TYR A 46 -11.29 -15.17 -6.14
N PHE A 47 -10.06 -14.74 -6.42
CA PHE A 47 -8.87 -15.61 -6.40
C PHE A 47 -8.16 -15.64 -5.03
N GLY A 48 -8.77 -15.14 -3.96
CA GLY A 48 -8.20 -15.17 -2.60
C GLY A 48 -6.90 -14.38 -2.41
N ARG A 49 -6.66 -13.34 -3.21
CA ARG A 49 -5.45 -12.52 -3.12
C ARG A 49 -5.61 -11.42 -2.06
N PRO A 50 -4.57 -11.08 -1.28
CA PRO A 50 -4.65 -10.03 -0.26
C PRO A 50 -5.09 -8.67 -0.81
N ILE A 51 -5.96 -7.97 -0.08
CA ILE A 51 -6.38 -6.59 -0.35
C ILE A 51 -5.78 -5.73 0.76
N VAL A 52 -4.90 -4.81 0.38
CA VAL A 52 -4.23 -3.89 1.32
C VAL A 52 -4.91 -2.53 1.17
N ALA A 53 -5.21 -1.84 2.27
CA ALA A 53 -5.92 -0.58 2.23
C ALA A 53 -5.05 0.55 1.66
N ASN A 54 -5.65 1.54 1.00
CA ASN A 54 -4.96 2.70 0.44
C ASN A 54 -4.32 3.58 1.53
N ILE A 55 -4.88 3.57 2.74
CA ILE A 55 -4.31 4.24 3.92
C ILE A 55 -2.88 3.73 4.18
N ASP A 56 -2.65 2.42 4.00
CA ASP A 56 -1.33 1.82 4.12
C ASP A 56 -0.38 2.35 3.06
N MET A 57 -0.85 2.68 1.86
CA MET A 57 0.02 3.16 0.78
C MET A 57 0.52 4.60 1.01
N VAL A 58 -0.32 5.49 1.55
CA VAL A 58 0.12 6.84 1.93
C VAL A 58 1.08 6.76 3.11
N MET A 59 0.72 5.95 4.12
CA MET A 59 1.57 5.70 5.29
C MET A 59 2.93 5.10 4.87
N VAL A 60 2.95 4.10 4.01
CA VAL A 60 4.17 3.47 3.48
C VAL A 60 5.04 4.46 2.70
N ARG A 61 4.45 5.38 1.92
CA ARG A 61 5.22 6.44 1.25
C ARG A 61 5.90 7.34 2.26
N GLU A 62 5.19 7.74 3.31
CA GLU A 62 5.72 8.62 4.34
C GLU A 62 6.79 7.93 5.20
N LEU A 63 6.61 6.65 5.54
CA LEU A 63 7.63 5.83 6.21
C LEU A 63 8.90 5.70 5.35
N ARG A 64 8.76 5.47 4.04
CA ARG A 64 9.91 5.46 3.12
C ARG A 64 10.61 6.81 3.06
N ARG A 65 9.86 7.92 3.05
CA ARG A 65 10.41 9.28 3.06
C ARG A 65 11.23 9.53 4.33
N ILE A 66 10.66 9.23 5.50
CA ILE A 66 11.32 9.40 6.81
C ILE A 66 12.57 8.50 6.92
N GLY A 67 12.46 7.23 6.54
CA GLY A 67 13.62 6.32 6.53
C GLY A 67 14.73 6.79 5.58
N GLY A 68 14.36 7.33 4.42
CA GLY A 68 15.30 7.98 3.49
C GLY A 68 16.02 9.18 4.09
N LEU A 69 15.29 10.04 4.82
CA LEU A 69 15.88 11.18 5.54
C LEU A 69 16.83 10.75 6.65
N LEU A 70 16.46 9.74 7.46
CA LEU A 70 17.33 9.21 8.51
C LEU A 70 18.61 8.59 7.93
N LYS A 71 18.50 7.82 6.84
CA LYS A 71 19.64 7.30 6.09
C LYS A 71 20.52 8.44 5.57
N HIS A 72 19.90 9.49 5.01
CA HIS A 72 20.64 10.64 4.49
C HIS A 72 21.44 11.34 5.61
N VAL A 73 20.82 11.62 6.76
CA VAL A 73 21.50 12.20 7.94
C VAL A 73 22.65 11.31 8.42
N HIS A 74 22.42 10.01 8.52
CA HIS A 74 23.46 9.07 8.96
C HIS A 74 24.67 9.08 8.01
N THR A 75 24.42 8.99 6.69
CA THR A 75 25.47 8.94 5.67
C THR A 75 26.19 10.27 5.49
N SER A 76 25.47 11.40 5.48
CA SER A 76 26.05 12.74 5.32
C SER A 76 26.87 13.16 6.54
N SER A 77 26.47 12.74 7.73
CA SER A 77 27.22 12.96 8.98
C SER A 77 28.36 11.97 9.21
N LYS A 78 28.58 11.01 8.30
CA LYS A 78 29.53 9.89 8.48
C LYS A 78 29.35 9.16 9.82
N GLY A 79 28.10 9.01 10.26
CA GLY A 79 27.74 8.32 11.50
C GLY A 79 27.93 9.15 12.79
N ALA A 80 28.14 10.46 12.72
CA ALA A 80 28.22 11.31 13.93
C ALA A 80 26.96 11.17 14.81
N TYR A 81 25.79 10.94 14.19
CA TYR A 81 24.50 10.75 14.87
C TYR A 81 24.02 9.29 14.84
N SER A 82 24.95 8.31 14.85
CA SER A 82 24.58 6.88 14.71
C SER A 82 23.62 6.40 15.79
N ARG A 83 23.79 6.84 17.05
CA ARG A 83 22.87 6.46 18.13
C ARG A 83 21.48 7.04 17.93
N ASP A 84 21.38 8.33 17.61
CA ASP A 84 20.10 9.02 17.46
C ASP A 84 19.32 8.51 16.26
N THR A 85 20.00 8.30 15.13
CA THR A 85 19.39 7.73 13.92
C THR A 85 18.93 6.28 14.13
N ALA A 86 19.68 5.46 14.87
CA ALA A 86 19.27 4.10 15.24
C ALA A 86 18.08 4.10 16.21
N GLN A 87 18.08 4.99 17.21
CA GLN A 87 16.97 5.14 18.15
C GLN A 87 15.69 5.54 17.44
N ALA A 88 15.76 6.51 16.52
CA ALA A 88 14.61 6.95 15.73
C ALA A 88 14.03 5.81 14.88
N LEU A 89 14.87 4.99 14.24
CA LEU A 89 14.43 3.81 13.48
C LEU A 89 13.78 2.75 14.37
N ASN A 90 14.35 2.47 15.53
CA ASN A 90 13.80 1.48 16.47
C ASN A 90 12.45 1.93 17.03
N GLU A 91 12.28 3.21 17.38
CA GLU A 91 11.01 3.74 17.85
C GLU A 91 9.94 3.72 16.75
N LEU A 92 10.31 4.08 15.52
CA LEU A 92 9.41 3.99 14.37
C LEU A 92 8.95 2.54 14.12
N THR A 93 9.87 1.58 14.19
CA THR A 93 9.56 0.14 14.04
C THR A 93 8.59 -0.32 15.14
N ARG A 94 8.85 0.06 16.39
CA ARG A 94 7.99 -0.28 17.54
C ARG A 94 6.58 0.29 17.41
N GLN A 95 6.44 1.51 16.89
CA GLN A 95 5.11 2.10 16.67
C GLN A 95 4.36 1.39 15.55
N LEU A 96 5.04 0.94 14.49
CA LEU A 96 4.42 0.12 13.45
C LEU A 96 3.93 -1.21 13.99
N GLU A 97 4.75 -1.91 14.79
CA GLU A 97 4.37 -3.17 15.45
C GLU A 97 3.14 -3.02 16.37
N ARG A 98 2.94 -1.84 16.97
CA ARG A 98 1.74 -1.54 17.78
C ARG A 98 0.49 -1.29 16.94
N LEU A 99 0.62 -0.80 15.72
CA LEU A 99 -0.50 -0.55 14.82
C LEU A 99 -1.00 -1.82 14.13
N GLU A 100 -0.19 -2.89 14.12
CA GLU A 100 -0.55 -4.21 13.59
C GLU A 100 -1.29 -5.10 14.61
N GLN A 101 -1.45 -4.67 15.87
CA GLN A 101 -2.21 -5.37 16.94
C GLN A 101 -3.63 -4.85 17.07
#